data_AF-A0A6L0XYS2-F1
#
_entry.id   AF-A0A6L0XYS2-F1
#
_cell.length_a   1.000
_cell.length_b   1.000
_cell.length_c   1.000
_cell.angle_alpha   90.00
_cell.angle_beta   90.00
_cell.angle_gamma   90.00
#
_symmetry.space_group_name_H-M   'P 1'
#
loop_
_entity.id
_entity.type
_entity.pdbx_description
1 polymer ?
#
loop_
_entity_poly.entity_id
_entity_poly.type
_entity_poly.pdbx_seq_one_letter_code
_entity_poly.pdbx_strand_id
1 'polypeptide(L)'
;MAFQFPRGAEFLFVTQYLLQFDDTVKFKLRREGRRTVLQVSTVNIPPFSYTTVDFADESERPQKIAAVEPHATSWAVNAAFFTSVLSCFSGLFPITLEVADDLSCVLLYQKKEDDTGVQVAQVGALHDLGPKLLVDHDVGVLYTIADVRNFGDIVRSVCAGDDERCDVFLRRVSSTECELGMQTSTVTSSLQLLLDECNGVSKRLEGSARCTDLQEYARLCTRMTKLADKTSLMVGFGSDGIALFRFEWLTERGSRTADLFFCTS
;
A
#
# COMPACT_ATOMS: atom_id res chain seq x y z
N MET A 1 1.29 -14.92 17.66
CA MET A 1 2.30 -13.96 17.12
C MET A 1 1.64 -12.60 16.89
N ALA A 2 2.13 -11.48 17.46
CA ALA A 2 1.43 -10.19 17.44
C ALA A 2 2.15 -9.05 16.70
N PHE A 3 1.39 -8.24 15.96
CA PHE A 3 1.80 -7.02 15.26
C PHE A 3 0.89 -5.87 15.69
N GLN A 4 1.44 -4.69 16.01
CA GLN A 4 0.64 -3.58 16.55
C GLN A 4 0.72 -2.36 15.66
N PHE A 5 -0.44 -1.81 15.34
CA PHE A 5 -0.59 -0.58 14.59
C PHE A 5 -0.78 0.58 15.58
N PRO A 6 -0.04 1.70 15.44
CA PRO A 6 -0.20 2.86 16.30
C PRO A 6 -1.63 3.44 16.28
N ARG A 7 -2.31 3.32 15.14
CA ARG A 7 -3.69 3.80 14.95
C ARG A 7 -4.51 2.76 14.22
N GLY A 8 -5.66 2.38 14.77
CA GLY A 8 -6.59 1.46 14.11
C GLY A 8 -7.04 1.93 12.73
N ALA A 9 -7.11 3.25 12.52
CA ALA A 9 -7.49 3.83 11.23
C ALA A 9 -6.50 3.49 10.12
N GLU A 10 -5.20 3.42 10.42
CA GLU A 10 -4.18 3.03 9.45
C GLU A 10 -4.52 1.66 8.83
N PHE A 11 -4.76 0.69 9.70
CA PHE A 11 -5.02 -0.67 9.26
C PHE A 11 -6.38 -0.78 8.55
N LEU A 12 -7.42 -0.14 9.09
CA LEU A 12 -8.74 -0.06 8.46
C LEU A 12 -8.67 0.54 7.05
N PHE A 13 -7.89 1.59 6.84
CA PHE A 13 -7.81 2.28 5.56
C PHE A 13 -7.12 1.40 4.51
N VAL A 14 -6.10 0.64 4.92
CA VAL A 14 -5.42 -0.32 4.05
C VAL A 14 -6.35 -1.48 3.67
N THR A 15 -7.13 -2.03 4.60
CA THR A 15 -8.05 -3.12 4.24
C THR A 15 -9.21 -2.63 3.37
N GLN A 16 -9.70 -1.41 3.59
CA GLN A 16 -10.70 -0.78 2.72
C GLN A 16 -10.17 -0.55 1.30
N TYR A 17 -8.89 -0.17 1.17
CA TYR A 17 -8.22 -0.03 -0.10
C TYR A 17 -8.10 -1.39 -0.82
N LEU A 18 -7.57 -2.41 -0.15
CA LEU A 18 -7.36 -3.74 -0.75
C LEU A 18 -8.68 -4.45 -1.11
N LEU A 19 -9.75 -4.20 -0.36
CA LEU A 19 -11.10 -4.72 -0.66
C LEU A 19 -11.61 -4.30 -2.06
N GLN A 20 -11.09 -3.20 -2.62
CA GLN A 20 -11.49 -2.76 -3.96
C GLN A 20 -10.89 -3.63 -5.08
N PHE A 21 -9.89 -4.45 -4.76
CA PHE A 21 -9.16 -5.27 -5.71
C PHE A 21 -9.49 -6.76 -5.58
N ASP A 22 -9.81 -7.22 -4.36
CA ASP A 22 -10.04 -8.63 -4.06
C ASP A 22 -10.91 -8.80 -2.80
N ASP A 23 -11.75 -9.84 -2.80
CA ASP A 23 -12.55 -10.26 -1.65
C ASP A 23 -11.70 -10.95 -0.57
N THR A 24 -10.43 -11.24 -0.88
CA THR A 24 -9.49 -11.88 0.05
C THR A 24 -8.21 -11.06 0.21
N VAL A 25 -7.83 -10.79 1.45
CA VAL A 25 -6.57 -10.12 1.78
C VAL A 25 -5.59 -11.14 2.35
N LYS A 26 -4.39 -11.15 1.78
CA LYS A 26 -3.26 -11.98 2.18
C LYS A 26 -2.30 -11.19 3.06
N PHE A 27 -1.88 -11.83 4.12
CA PHE A 27 -0.87 -11.35 5.05
C PHE A 27 0.35 -12.25 4.97
N LYS A 28 1.52 -11.64 5.01
CA LYS A 28 2.80 -12.33 5.05
C LYS A 28 3.70 -11.65 6.07
N LEU A 29 3.95 -12.34 7.17
CA LEU A 29 4.88 -11.90 8.20
C LEU A 29 6.27 -12.45 7.89
N ARG A 30 7.25 -11.55 7.76
CA ARG A 30 8.65 -11.89 7.49
C ARG A 30 9.59 -11.08 8.40
N ARG A 31 10.80 -11.60 8.60
CA ARG A 31 11.87 -10.90 9.30
C ARG A 31 12.95 -10.48 8.30
N GLU A 32 13.32 -9.21 8.33
CA GLU A 32 14.35 -8.63 7.47
C GLU A 32 15.45 -8.03 8.35
N GLY A 33 16.47 -8.85 8.63
CA GLY A 33 17.50 -8.53 9.61
C GLY A 33 16.89 -8.30 11.00
N ARG A 34 16.91 -7.05 11.48
CA ARG A 34 16.31 -6.65 12.76
C ARG A 34 14.85 -6.21 12.65
N ARG A 35 14.35 -5.95 11.44
CA ARG A 35 12.99 -5.47 11.20
C ARG A 35 12.03 -6.64 11.09
N THR A 36 10.81 -6.43 11.57
CA THR A 36 9.67 -7.31 11.29
C THR A 36 8.78 -6.60 10.30
N VAL A 37 8.47 -7.27 9.19
CA VAL A 37 7.64 -6.72 8.12
C VAL A 37 6.39 -7.57 8.00
N LEU A 38 5.23 -6.92 8.18
CA LEU A 38 3.95 -7.48 7.80
C LEU A 38 3.60 -6.93 6.41
N GLN A 39 3.67 -7.77 5.39
CA GLN A 39 3.20 -7.44 4.06
C GLN A 39 1.73 -7.82 3.92
N VAL A 40 0.94 -6.93 3.35
CA VAL A 40 -0.49 -7.11 3.09
C VAL A 40 -0.76 -6.87 1.61
N SER A 41 -1.48 -7.79 0.97
CA SER A 41 -1.72 -7.76 -0.49
C SER A 41 -3.03 -8.47 -0.82
N THR A 42 -3.45 -8.41 -2.08
CA THR A 42 -4.52 -9.25 -2.62
C THR A 42 -4.04 -10.69 -2.79
N VAL A 43 -4.97 -11.65 -2.81
CA VAL A 43 -4.65 -13.05 -3.14
C VAL A 43 -4.56 -13.24 -4.66
N ASN A 44 -5.52 -12.68 -5.37
CA ASN A 44 -5.60 -12.64 -6.82
C ASN A 44 -4.75 -11.49 -7.37
N ILE A 45 -4.39 -11.60 -8.64
CA ILE A 45 -3.67 -10.56 -9.38
C ILE A 45 -4.67 -9.96 -10.37
N PRO A 46 -5.20 -8.75 -10.10
CA PRO A 46 -6.11 -8.08 -11.04
C PRO A 46 -5.41 -7.80 -12.38
N PRO A 47 -6.15 -7.70 -13.49
CA PRO A 47 -5.55 -7.25 -14.74
C PRO A 47 -5.02 -5.81 -14.60
N PHE A 48 -3.91 -5.50 -15.25
CA PHE A 48 -3.25 -4.18 -15.35
C PHE A 48 -2.53 -3.66 -14.11
N SER A 49 -2.93 -4.01 -12.89
CA SER A 49 -2.25 -3.53 -11.69
C SER A 49 -2.20 -4.55 -10.56
N TYR A 50 -1.18 -4.42 -9.71
CA TYR A 50 -1.01 -5.20 -8.49
C TYR A 50 -0.57 -4.28 -7.36
N THR A 51 -0.97 -4.58 -6.12
CA THR A 51 -0.67 -3.71 -4.98
C THR A 51 -0.18 -4.49 -3.77
N THR A 52 0.77 -3.89 -3.06
CA THR A 52 1.30 -4.40 -1.79
C THR A 52 1.42 -3.28 -0.79
N VAL A 53 1.14 -3.58 0.47
CA VAL A 53 1.34 -2.67 1.59
C VAL A 53 2.23 -3.33 2.64
N ASP A 54 3.42 -2.78 2.86
CA ASP A 54 4.39 -3.27 3.82
C ASP A 54 4.37 -2.41 5.09
N PHE A 55 4.17 -3.07 6.23
CA PHE A 55 4.29 -2.47 7.55
C PHE A 55 5.60 -2.92 8.19
N ALA A 56 6.62 -2.05 8.17
CA ALA A 56 7.93 -2.34 8.75
C ALA A 56 8.07 -1.74 10.15
N ASP A 57 8.12 -2.61 11.18
CA ASP A 57 8.41 -2.17 12.55
C ASP A 57 9.93 -2.08 12.75
N GLU A 58 10.43 -0.88 13.09
CA GLU A 58 11.86 -0.59 13.26
C GLU A 58 12.33 -0.71 14.71
N SER A 59 11.42 -0.69 15.68
CA SER A 59 11.75 -0.78 17.11
C SER A 59 12.17 -2.20 17.51
N GLU A 60 13.32 -2.34 18.19
CA GLU A 60 13.72 -3.56 18.89
C GLU A 60 12.76 -3.80 20.07
N ARG A 61 11.67 -4.55 19.86
CA ARG A 61 10.82 -4.99 20.98
C ARG A 61 11.55 -6.08 21.78
N PRO A 62 11.64 -5.97 23.11
CA PRO A 62 11.94 -7.11 23.94
C PRO A 62 10.65 -7.95 24.06
N GLN A 63 10.44 -8.96 23.21
CA GLN A 63 9.86 -10.27 23.61
C GLN A 63 9.65 -11.29 22.47
N LYS A 64 9.98 -12.53 22.83
CA LYS A 64 9.42 -13.84 22.43
C LYS A 64 9.38 -14.26 20.96
N ILE A 65 10.15 -13.63 20.07
CA ILE A 65 10.40 -14.25 18.77
C ILE A 65 11.65 -15.13 18.87
N ALA A 66 11.47 -16.38 19.32
CA ALA A 66 12.42 -17.45 19.02
C ALA A 66 12.18 -17.85 17.55
N ALA A 67 12.65 -17.03 16.62
CA ALA A 67 12.67 -17.40 15.21
C ALA A 67 13.91 -18.25 14.98
N VAL A 68 13.71 -19.56 14.91
CA VAL A 68 14.63 -20.43 14.17
C VAL A 68 14.37 -20.14 12.69
N GLU A 69 15.40 -19.74 11.95
CA GLU A 69 15.33 -19.58 10.50
C GLU A 69 14.91 -20.90 9.83
N PRO A 70 14.12 -20.92 8.74
CA PRO A 70 13.63 -19.80 7.90
C PRO A 70 12.10 -19.79 7.80
N HIS A 71 11.37 -18.90 8.47
CA HIS A 71 9.90 -18.91 8.43
C HIS A 71 9.28 -17.55 8.06
N ALA A 72 8.73 -17.48 6.84
CA ALA A 72 7.69 -16.52 6.50
C ALA A 72 6.34 -17.19 6.78
N THR A 73 5.55 -16.63 7.71
CA THR A 73 4.20 -17.09 7.98
C THR A 73 3.24 -16.32 7.09
N SER A 74 2.30 -17.01 6.44
CA SER A 74 1.30 -16.36 5.59
C SER A 74 -0.09 -16.93 5.88
N TRP A 75 -1.08 -16.05 5.88
CA TRP A 75 -2.48 -16.39 6.05
C TRP A 75 -3.33 -15.44 5.20
N ALA A 76 -4.58 -15.79 4.95
CA ALA A 76 -5.53 -14.92 4.27
C ALA A 76 -6.80 -14.75 5.11
N VAL A 77 -7.58 -13.71 4.83
CA VAL A 77 -8.90 -13.49 5.45
C VAL A 77 -9.87 -12.94 4.41
N ASN A 78 -11.17 -13.13 4.64
CA ASN A 78 -12.18 -12.43 3.85
C ASN A 78 -12.09 -10.91 4.11
N ALA A 79 -11.82 -10.14 3.06
CA ALA A 79 -11.53 -8.72 3.10
C ALA A 79 -12.70 -7.88 3.62
N ALA A 80 -13.92 -8.19 3.16
CA ALA A 80 -15.14 -7.47 3.52
C ALA A 80 -15.45 -7.65 5.00
N PHE A 81 -15.50 -8.91 5.46
CA PHE A 81 -15.75 -9.24 6.86
C PHE A 81 -14.66 -8.66 7.77
N PHE A 82 -13.39 -8.81 7.40
CA PHE A 82 -12.28 -8.29 8.19
C PHE A 82 -12.31 -6.75 8.30
N THR A 83 -12.67 -6.07 7.21
CA THR A 83 -12.86 -4.60 7.20
C THR A 83 -14.04 -4.18 8.08
N SER A 84 -15.16 -4.89 8.02
CA SER A 84 -16.31 -4.65 8.91
C SER A 84 -15.92 -4.83 10.38
N VAL A 85 -15.16 -5.87 10.71
CA VAL A 85 -14.66 -6.09 12.08
C VAL A 85 -13.73 -4.94 12.51
N LEU A 86 -12.79 -4.51 11.68
CA LEU A 86 -11.91 -3.38 11.98
C LEU A 86 -12.67 -2.07 12.22
N SER A 87 -13.81 -1.87 11.52
CA SER A 87 -14.65 -0.69 11.71
C SER A 87 -15.34 -0.61 13.07
N CYS A 88 -15.40 -1.72 13.82
CA CYS A 88 -15.93 -1.75 15.18
C CYS A 88 -14.93 -1.25 16.24
N PHE A 89 -13.67 -1.03 15.87
CA PHE A 89 -12.62 -0.51 16.75
C PHE A 89 -12.46 1.00 16.55
N SER A 90 -11.92 1.68 17.56
CA SER A 90 -11.56 3.09 17.43
C SER A 90 -10.37 3.25 16.49
N GLY A 91 -10.52 4.13 15.51
CA GLY A 91 -9.45 4.45 14.56
C GLY A 91 -8.29 5.24 15.18
N LEU A 92 -8.51 5.89 16.33
CA LEU A 92 -7.52 6.77 16.96
C LEU A 92 -6.56 6.03 17.89
N PHE A 93 -7.00 4.90 18.46
CA PHE A 93 -6.21 4.13 19.41
C PHE A 93 -5.41 3.01 18.74
N PRO A 94 -4.31 2.55 19.35
CA PRO A 94 -3.55 1.42 18.84
C PRO A 94 -4.41 0.16 18.77
N ILE A 95 -4.20 -0.65 17.74
CA ILE A 95 -4.83 -1.97 17.60
C ILE A 95 -3.73 -3.01 17.43
N THR A 96 -3.93 -4.18 18.02
CA THR A 96 -3.02 -5.31 17.88
C THR A 96 -3.68 -6.42 17.09
N LEU A 97 -2.93 -6.94 16.13
CA LEU A 97 -3.24 -8.09 15.30
C LEU A 97 -2.40 -9.26 15.79
N GLU A 98 -3.04 -10.34 16.21
CA GLU A 98 -2.35 -11.56 16.62
C GLU A 98 -2.83 -12.75 15.80
N VAL A 99 -1.90 -13.54 15.28
CA VAL A 99 -2.22 -14.82 14.63
C VAL A 99 -2.05 -15.93 15.66
N ALA A 100 -3.06 -16.81 15.75
CA ALA A 100 -3.01 -18.01 16.56
C ALA A 100 -1.91 -18.96 16.08
N ASP A 101 -1.33 -19.75 16.98
CA ASP A 101 -0.18 -20.62 16.67
C ASP A 101 -0.51 -21.71 15.64
N ASP A 102 -1.78 -22.10 15.54
CA ASP A 102 -2.29 -23.06 14.55
C ASP A 102 -2.69 -22.42 13.22
N LEU A 103 -2.52 -21.09 13.07
CA LEU A 103 -2.92 -20.30 11.92
C LEU A 103 -4.40 -20.42 11.53
N SER A 104 -5.26 -20.90 12.44
CA SER A 104 -6.69 -21.06 12.19
C SER A 104 -7.46 -19.74 12.24
N CYS A 105 -6.95 -18.77 12.99
CA CYS A 105 -7.60 -17.51 13.21
C CYS A 105 -6.64 -16.38 13.53
N VAL A 106 -7.20 -15.19 13.40
CA VAL A 106 -6.59 -13.90 13.65
C VAL A 106 -7.39 -13.21 14.74
N LEU A 107 -6.72 -12.75 15.79
CA LEU A 107 -7.26 -11.97 16.87
C LEU A 107 -6.95 -10.50 16.65
N LEU A 108 -7.96 -9.66 16.75
CA LEU A 108 -7.83 -8.21 16.80
C LEU A 108 -8.20 -7.75 18.19
N TYR A 109 -7.34 -6.97 18.83
CA TYR A 109 -7.67 -6.42 20.14
C TYR A 109 -7.15 -5.01 20.36
N GLN A 110 -7.94 -4.24 21.10
CA GLN A 110 -7.70 -2.84 21.42
C GLN A 110 -8.13 -2.59 22.87
N LYS A 111 -7.29 -1.88 23.61
CA LYS A 111 -7.64 -1.40 24.94
C LYS A 111 -8.71 -0.30 24.82
N LYS A 112 -9.77 -0.37 25.61
CA LYS A 112 -10.82 0.66 25.60
C LYS A 112 -10.26 1.98 26.12
N GLU A 113 -10.83 3.09 25.63
CA GLU A 113 -10.41 4.46 25.96
C GLU A 113 -10.49 4.77 27.47
N ASP A 114 -11.49 4.20 28.15
CA ASP A 114 -11.75 4.38 29.57
C ASP A 114 -10.90 3.47 30.49
N ASP A 115 -9.98 2.69 29.93
CA ASP A 115 -9.15 1.71 30.64
C ASP A 115 -9.98 0.63 31.39
N THR A 116 -11.26 0.44 31.05
CA THR A 116 -12.14 -0.52 31.76
C THR A 116 -12.06 -1.93 31.21
N GLY A 117 -11.38 -2.14 30.07
CA GLY A 117 -11.19 -3.46 29.51
C GLY A 117 -10.55 -3.48 28.12
N VAL A 118 -10.63 -4.63 27.47
CA VAL A 118 -10.10 -4.88 26.13
C VAL A 118 -11.25 -5.30 25.22
N GLN A 119 -11.38 -4.67 24.07
CA GLN A 119 -12.24 -5.12 22.99
C GLN A 119 -11.45 -6.15 22.19
N VAL A 120 -12.07 -7.30 21.90
CA VAL A 120 -11.45 -8.41 21.15
C VAL A 120 -12.41 -8.85 20.06
N ALA A 121 -11.87 -9.13 18.89
CA ALA A 121 -12.57 -9.81 17.80
C ALA A 121 -11.70 -10.94 17.26
N GLN A 122 -12.34 -12.01 16.82
CA GLN A 122 -11.68 -13.17 16.21
C GLN A 122 -12.20 -13.33 14.78
N VAL A 123 -11.27 -13.50 13.85
CA VAL A 123 -11.56 -13.70 12.43
C VAL A 123 -10.91 -15.01 11.97
N GLY A 124 -11.68 -15.87 11.31
CA GLY A 124 -11.15 -17.10 10.73
C GLY A 124 -10.12 -16.80 9.64
N ALA A 125 -9.01 -17.52 9.67
CA ALA A 125 -8.02 -17.48 8.62
C ALA A 125 -8.39 -18.45 7.51
N LEU A 126 -8.08 -18.06 6.28
CA LEU A 126 -8.19 -18.88 5.08
C LEU A 126 -6.83 -19.47 4.76
N HIS A 127 -6.82 -20.75 4.40
CA HIS A 127 -5.60 -21.48 4.03
C HIS A 127 -5.34 -21.52 2.52
N ASP A 128 -6.32 -21.11 1.70
CA ASP A 128 -6.07 -20.85 0.28
C ASP A 128 -5.40 -19.48 0.13
N LEU A 129 -4.11 -19.51 -0.19
CA LEU A 129 -3.27 -18.32 -0.30
C LEU A 129 -3.11 -17.86 -1.75
N GLY A 130 -3.80 -18.51 -2.69
CA GLY A 130 -3.68 -18.29 -4.13
C GLY A 130 -2.24 -18.43 -4.65
N PRO A 131 -1.98 -17.98 -5.88
CA PRO A 131 -0.63 -18.00 -6.44
C PRO A 131 0.31 -17.09 -5.64
N LYS A 132 1.58 -17.51 -5.54
CA LYS A 132 2.63 -16.65 -5.01
C LYS A 132 3.15 -15.77 -6.14
N LEU A 133 2.70 -14.53 -6.20
CA LEU A 133 3.34 -13.52 -7.06
C LEU A 133 4.62 -13.02 -6.39
N LEU A 134 5.72 -13.04 -7.13
CA LEU A 134 6.93 -12.30 -6.80
C LEU A 134 7.05 -11.21 -7.86
N VAL A 135 6.87 -9.95 -7.46
CA VAL A 135 7.16 -8.81 -8.33
C VAL A 135 8.62 -8.46 -8.11
N ASP A 136 9.49 -9.06 -8.92
CA ASP A 136 10.88 -8.63 -9.03
C ASP A 136 10.92 -7.52 -10.08
N HIS A 137 11.45 -6.35 -9.71
CA HIS A 137 11.49 -5.21 -10.60
C HIS A 137 12.80 -4.42 -10.51
N ASP A 138 13.20 -3.78 -11.61
CA ASP A 138 14.45 -3.01 -11.68
C ASP A 138 14.27 -1.50 -11.46
N VAL A 139 13.06 -1.04 -11.08
CA VAL A 139 12.77 0.36 -10.76
C VAL A 139 13.72 0.91 -9.69
N GLY A 140 14.82 1.53 -10.14
CA GLY A 140 15.86 2.11 -9.30
C GLY A 140 15.76 3.63 -9.13
N VAL A 141 15.02 4.31 -10.01
CA VAL A 141 14.84 5.77 -9.98
C VAL A 141 13.39 6.10 -9.67
N LEU A 142 13.18 6.89 -8.61
CA LEU A 142 11.88 7.35 -8.14
C LEU A 142 11.81 8.88 -8.22
N TYR A 143 10.73 9.38 -8.82
CA TYR A 143 10.43 10.81 -8.93
C TYR A 143 9.41 11.20 -7.87
N THR A 144 9.76 12.16 -7.01
CA THR A 144 8.91 12.61 -5.91
C THR A 144 7.77 13.50 -6.40
N ILE A 145 6.54 13.12 -6.06
CA ILE A 145 5.32 13.89 -6.27
C ILE A 145 5.04 14.69 -4.99
N ALA A 146 5.44 15.97 -4.99
CA ALA A 146 5.37 16.81 -3.79
C ALA A 146 3.92 17.09 -3.32
N ASP A 147 2.99 17.26 -4.25
CA ASP A 147 1.60 17.58 -3.95
C ASP A 147 0.67 16.37 -4.11
N VAL A 148 0.50 15.63 -3.00
CA VAL A 148 -0.41 14.48 -2.92
C VAL A 148 -1.88 14.87 -3.18
N ARG A 149 -2.28 16.11 -2.86
CA ARG A 149 -3.66 16.58 -3.10
C ARG A 149 -3.88 16.80 -4.59
N ASN A 150 -2.96 17.50 -5.25
CA ASN A 150 -3.02 17.72 -6.69
C ASN A 150 -2.96 16.39 -7.46
N PHE A 151 -2.11 15.44 -7.04
CA PHE A 151 -2.14 14.07 -7.56
C PHE A 151 -3.53 13.44 -7.45
N GLY A 152 -4.17 13.52 -6.28
CA GLY A 152 -5.51 12.99 -6.08
C GLY A 152 -6.60 13.69 -6.90
N ASP A 153 -6.49 15.00 -7.12
CA ASP A 153 -7.43 15.75 -7.93
C ASP A 153 -7.26 15.46 -9.43
N ILE A 154 -6.03 15.26 -9.90
CA ILE A 154 -5.73 14.80 -11.27
C ILE A 154 -6.30 13.41 -11.50
N VAL A 155 -6.02 12.46 -10.60
CA VAL A 155 -6.59 11.10 -10.69
C VAL A 155 -8.11 11.15 -10.72
N ARG A 156 -8.73 11.93 -9.82
CA ARG A 156 -10.20 12.08 -9.78
C ARG A 156 -10.76 12.65 -11.07
N SER A 157 -10.10 13.66 -11.64
CA SER A 157 -10.53 14.32 -12.88
C SER A 157 -10.40 13.39 -14.10
N VAL A 158 -9.24 12.76 -14.27
CA VAL A 158 -8.92 11.90 -15.41
C VAL A 158 -9.74 10.61 -15.38
N CYS A 159 -9.91 10.02 -14.20
CA CYS A 159 -10.65 8.77 -14.02
C CYS A 159 -12.15 8.97 -13.74
N ALA A 160 -12.71 10.17 -13.96
CA ALA A 160 -14.13 10.45 -13.70
C ALA A 160 -15.08 9.81 -14.72
N GLY A 161 -14.58 9.51 -15.91
CA GLY A 161 -15.36 8.89 -16.99
C GLY A 161 -15.42 7.37 -16.90
N ASP A 162 -16.03 6.75 -17.93
CA ASP A 162 -16.22 5.29 -18.02
C ASP A 162 -14.99 4.54 -18.57
N ASP A 163 -13.86 5.24 -18.74
CA ASP A 163 -12.61 4.62 -19.19
C ASP A 163 -12.07 3.65 -18.13
N GLU A 164 -11.87 2.38 -18.47
CA GLU A 164 -11.26 1.41 -17.55
C GLU A 164 -9.75 1.64 -17.38
N ARG A 165 -9.07 2.12 -18.42
CA ARG A 165 -7.61 2.26 -18.49
C ARG A 165 -7.20 3.74 -18.45
N CYS A 166 -6.18 4.03 -17.67
CA CYS A 166 -5.48 5.30 -17.62
C CYS A 166 -4.00 5.09 -17.96
N ASP A 167 -3.52 5.76 -19.00
CA ASP A 167 -2.11 5.82 -19.34
C ASP A 167 -1.42 6.86 -18.44
N VAL A 168 -0.33 6.44 -17.81
CA VAL A 168 0.52 7.24 -16.94
C VAL A 168 1.83 7.45 -17.66
N PHE A 169 2.22 8.71 -17.88
CA PHE A 169 3.45 9.03 -18.57
C PHE A 169 4.29 10.05 -17.82
N LEU A 170 5.61 9.90 -17.92
CA LEU A 170 6.57 10.88 -17.47
C LEU A 170 7.30 11.45 -18.68
N ARG A 171 7.19 12.77 -18.87
CA ARG A 171 7.81 13.49 -19.97
C ARG A 171 8.76 14.54 -19.41
N ARG A 172 10.01 14.54 -19.88
CA ARG A 172 10.96 15.61 -19.53
C ARG A 172 10.56 16.90 -20.24
N VAL A 173 10.41 17.98 -19.49
CA VAL A 173 10.08 19.32 -20.03
C VAL A 173 11.33 20.19 -20.12
N SER A 174 12.21 20.12 -19.12
CA SER A 174 13.45 20.88 -19.09
C SER A 174 14.58 20.09 -18.40
N SER A 175 15.74 20.72 -18.17
CA SER A 175 16.83 20.10 -17.42
C SER A 175 16.43 19.75 -15.99
N THR A 176 15.53 20.53 -15.39
CA THR A 176 15.14 20.48 -13.97
C THR A 176 13.68 20.10 -13.74
N GLU A 177 12.91 19.89 -14.81
CA GLU A 177 11.47 19.65 -14.71
C GLU A 177 11.03 18.45 -15.55
N CYS A 178 10.17 17.66 -14.94
CA CYS A 178 9.40 16.61 -15.57
C CYS A 178 7.91 16.90 -15.43
N GLU A 179 7.13 16.37 -16.35
CA GLU A 179 5.69 16.37 -16.31
C GLU A 179 5.22 14.94 -16.13
N LEU A 180 4.52 14.69 -15.02
CA LEU A 180 3.76 13.47 -14.83
C LEU A 180 2.35 13.71 -15.35
N GLY A 181 2.01 13.05 -16.44
CA GLY A 181 0.69 13.11 -17.05
C GLY A 181 -0.09 11.81 -16.86
N MET A 182 -1.41 11.97 -16.86
CA MET A 182 -2.39 10.91 -16.85
C MET A 182 -3.38 11.16 -17.97
N GLN A 183 -3.68 10.12 -18.74
CA GLN A 183 -4.51 10.22 -19.94
C GLN A 183 -5.46 9.03 -20.04
N THR A 184 -6.72 9.33 -20.31
CA THR A 184 -7.70 8.36 -20.82
C THR A 184 -8.04 8.68 -22.28
N SER A 185 -9.03 8.00 -22.86
CA SER A 185 -9.48 8.28 -24.22
C SER A 185 -10.09 9.68 -24.38
N THR A 186 -10.58 10.28 -23.28
CA THR A 186 -11.35 11.53 -23.29
C THR A 186 -10.69 12.68 -22.54
N VAL A 187 -9.87 12.40 -21.52
CA VAL A 187 -9.30 13.41 -20.62
C VAL A 187 -7.79 13.25 -20.53
N THR A 188 -7.06 14.36 -20.46
CA THR A 188 -5.63 14.38 -20.15
C THR A 188 -5.38 15.47 -19.12
N SER A 189 -4.62 15.14 -18.09
CA SER A 189 -4.20 16.10 -17.07
C SER A 189 -2.79 15.77 -16.60
N SER A 190 -2.06 16.79 -16.13
CA SER A 190 -0.67 16.62 -15.75
C SER A 190 -0.27 17.51 -14.57
N LEU A 191 0.81 17.12 -13.91
CA LEU A 191 1.47 17.88 -12.85
C LEU A 191 2.96 17.97 -13.11
N GLN A 192 3.55 19.08 -12.67
CA GLN A 192 4.99 19.30 -12.76
C GLN A 192 5.70 18.64 -11.58
N LEU A 193 6.81 17.98 -11.88
CA LEU A 193 7.75 17.38 -10.95
C LEU A 193 9.10 18.10 -11.07
N LEU A 194 9.67 18.48 -9.94
CA LEU A 194 11.01 19.05 -9.88
C LEU A 194 12.05 17.93 -9.78
N LEU A 195 13.12 18.04 -10.56
CA LEU A 195 14.25 17.11 -10.55
C LEU A 195 15.38 17.70 -9.72
N ASP A 196 15.81 16.96 -8.70
CA ASP A 196 16.96 17.36 -7.87
C ASP A 196 18.30 17.21 -8.64
N GLU A 197 18.35 16.34 -9.65
CA GLU A 197 19.55 16.12 -10.47
C GLU A 197 19.23 15.89 -11.95
N CYS A 198 20.22 16.16 -12.82
CA CYS A 198 20.14 15.99 -14.29
C CYS A 198 20.05 14.53 -14.77
N ASN A 199 19.71 13.57 -13.91
CA ASN A 199 19.79 12.15 -14.20
C ASN A 199 18.70 11.72 -15.19
N GLY A 200 19.08 11.71 -16.47
CA GLY A 200 18.85 10.55 -17.32
C GLY A 200 17.44 10.23 -17.81
N VAL A 201 16.44 11.12 -17.71
CA VAL A 201 15.13 10.82 -18.34
C VAL A 201 15.30 10.79 -19.87
N SER A 202 15.22 9.59 -20.46
CA SER A 202 15.02 9.40 -21.89
C SER A 202 13.60 9.82 -22.28
N LYS A 203 13.49 10.57 -23.39
CA LYS A 203 12.35 11.25 -24.04
C LYS A 203 10.90 11.08 -23.53
N ARG A 204 10.45 9.90 -23.09
CA ARG A 204 9.08 9.61 -22.64
C ARG A 204 9.06 8.23 -21.97
N LEU A 205 8.54 8.13 -20.75
CA LEU A 205 8.31 6.86 -20.05
C LEU A 205 6.80 6.70 -19.89
N GLU A 206 6.24 5.54 -20.20
CA GLU A 206 4.79 5.32 -20.20
C GLU A 206 4.42 3.96 -19.61
N GLY A 207 3.26 3.91 -18.96
CA GLY A 207 2.61 2.69 -18.54
C GLY A 207 1.12 2.89 -18.37
N SER A 208 0.42 1.84 -17.97
CA SER A 208 -1.04 1.90 -17.85
C SER A 208 -1.54 1.18 -16.60
N ALA A 209 -2.39 1.85 -15.86
CA ALA A 209 -3.10 1.29 -14.72
C ALA A 209 -4.61 1.39 -14.93
N ARG A 210 -5.38 0.64 -14.14
CA ARG A 210 -6.85 0.78 -14.15
C ARG A 210 -7.25 2.07 -13.44
N CYS A 211 -8.25 2.76 -13.97
CA CYS A 211 -8.80 3.99 -13.39
C CYS A 211 -9.25 3.80 -11.94
N THR A 212 -9.98 2.72 -11.65
CA THR A 212 -10.44 2.40 -10.29
C THR A 212 -9.29 2.19 -9.31
N ASP A 213 -8.23 1.53 -9.77
CA ASP A 213 -7.07 1.18 -8.95
C ASP A 213 -6.29 2.45 -8.57
N LEU A 214 -6.12 3.37 -9.54
CA LEU A 214 -5.53 4.69 -9.30
C LEU A 214 -6.37 5.52 -8.35
N GLN A 215 -7.70 5.54 -8.52
CA GLN A 215 -8.61 6.29 -7.65
C GLN A 215 -8.51 5.84 -6.20
N GLU A 216 -8.52 4.52 -5.96
CA GLU A 216 -8.47 3.96 -4.62
C GLU A 216 -7.08 4.12 -4.00
N TYR A 217 -6.02 4.05 -4.81
CA TYR A 217 -4.67 4.36 -4.36
C TYR A 217 -4.50 5.84 -3.98
N ALA A 218 -5.01 6.77 -4.78
CA ALA A 218 -5.01 8.21 -4.48
C ALA A 218 -5.83 8.52 -3.21
N ARG A 219 -6.94 7.80 -2.99
CA ARG A 219 -7.76 7.89 -1.78
C ARG A 219 -7.00 7.41 -0.55
N LEU A 220 -6.27 6.30 -0.64
CA LEU A 220 -5.39 5.81 0.43
C LEU A 220 -4.33 6.86 0.77
N CYS A 221 -3.60 7.37 -0.23
CA CYS A 221 -2.56 8.40 -0.06
C CYS A 221 -3.12 9.61 0.69
N THR A 222 -4.25 10.16 0.22
CA THR A 222 -4.90 11.34 0.83
C THR A 222 -5.30 11.10 2.28
N ARG A 223 -5.81 9.90 2.61
CA ARG A 223 -6.21 9.55 3.98
C ARG A 223 -5.01 9.38 4.90
N MET A 224 -3.94 8.77 4.42
CA MET A 224 -2.72 8.56 5.20
C MET A 224 -1.94 9.85 5.44
N THR A 225 -1.92 10.79 4.48
CA THR A 225 -1.35 12.14 4.69
C THR A 225 -2.04 12.92 5.82
N LYS A 226 -3.29 12.57 6.18
CA LYS A 226 -3.97 13.16 7.35
C LYS A 226 -3.60 12.48 8.67
N LEU A 227 -3.06 11.27 8.63
CA LEU A 227 -2.75 10.47 9.81
C LEU A 227 -1.27 10.47 10.17
N ALA A 228 -0.37 10.49 9.19
CA ALA A 228 1.05 10.33 9.39
C ALA A 228 1.80 11.65 9.55
N ASP A 229 2.95 11.61 10.25
CA ASP A 229 3.78 12.79 10.50
C ASP A 229 4.56 13.21 9.25
N LYS A 230 4.96 12.24 8.44
CA LYS A 230 5.69 12.46 7.19
C LYS A 230 5.20 11.47 6.14
N THR A 231 4.95 11.96 4.92
CA THR A 231 4.59 11.13 3.77
C THR A 231 5.46 11.47 2.57
N SER A 232 5.70 10.49 1.70
CA SER A 232 6.35 10.67 0.40
C SER A 232 5.56 9.90 -0.65
N LEU A 233 5.15 10.58 -1.72
CA LEU A 233 4.55 9.94 -2.88
C LEU A 233 5.56 10.00 -4.02
N MET A 234 5.77 8.88 -4.69
CA MET A 234 6.77 8.74 -5.74
C MET A 234 6.23 7.92 -6.90
N VAL A 235 6.81 8.10 -8.08
CA VAL A 235 6.58 7.27 -9.27
C VAL A 235 7.91 6.80 -9.85
N GLY A 236 7.97 5.58 -10.36
CA GLY A 236 9.14 5.04 -11.03
C GLY A 236 8.77 4.15 -12.20
N PHE A 237 9.69 4.03 -13.15
CA PHE A 237 9.55 3.21 -14.35
C PHE A 237 10.81 2.36 -14.49
N GLY A 238 10.60 1.05 -14.59
CA GLY A 238 11.63 0.05 -14.80
C GLY A 238 11.89 -0.17 -16.29
N SER A 239 12.99 -0.84 -16.60
CA SER A 239 13.30 -1.29 -17.97
C SER A 239 12.71 -2.67 -18.28
N ASP A 240 12.22 -3.36 -17.25
CA ASP A 240 11.67 -4.72 -17.27
C ASP A 240 10.19 -4.82 -17.66
N GLY A 241 9.54 -3.69 -17.95
CA GLY A 241 8.12 -3.67 -18.26
C GLY A 241 7.22 -3.24 -17.09
N ILE A 242 7.79 -2.87 -15.94
CA ILE A 242 7.04 -2.54 -14.71
C ILE A 242 7.29 -1.09 -14.32
N ALA A 243 6.21 -0.38 -14.04
CA ALA A 243 6.23 0.90 -13.35
C ALA A 243 5.50 0.78 -12.03
N LEU A 244 5.76 1.70 -11.11
CA LEU A 244 5.08 1.74 -9.83
C LEU A 244 4.85 3.16 -9.34
N PHE A 245 3.73 3.32 -8.63
CA PHE A 245 3.61 4.38 -7.63
C PHE A 245 3.99 3.82 -6.28
N ARG A 246 4.79 4.57 -5.52
CA ARG A 246 5.18 4.25 -4.15
C ARG A 246 4.71 5.36 -3.22
N PHE A 247 3.95 5.00 -2.20
CA PHE A 247 3.51 5.91 -1.16
C PHE A 247 4.05 5.44 0.17
N GLU A 248 4.90 6.25 0.76
CA GLU A 248 5.51 5.98 2.06
C GLU A 248 4.91 6.89 3.12
N TRP A 249 4.66 6.35 4.30
CA TRP A 249 4.33 7.13 5.48
C TRP A 249 5.08 6.63 6.70
N LEU A 250 5.50 7.58 7.54
CA LEU A 250 6.19 7.28 8.80
C LEU A 250 5.21 7.32 9.97
N THR A 251 5.42 6.38 10.88
CA THR A 251 4.72 6.30 12.16
C THR A 251 5.75 6.19 13.29
N GLU A 252 5.30 6.38 14.53
CA GLU A 252 6.13 6.13 15.73
C GLU A 252 6.68 4.70 15.83
N ARG A 253 6.13 3.73 15.07
CA ARG A 253 6.56 2.32 15.08
C ARG A 253 7.54 1.97 13.95
N GLY A 254 7.65 2.82 12.94
CA GLY A 254 8.49 2.58 11.76
C GLY A 254 7.84 3.05 10.47
N SER A 255 8.43 2.62 9.35
CA SER A 255 8.00 2.99 8.01
C SER A 255 6.91 2.08 7.46
N ARG A 256 6.15 2.64 6.53
CA ARG A 256 5.03 2.00 5.86
C ARG A 256 5.11 2.34 4.40
N THR A 257 4.88 1.36 3.53
CA THR A 257 5.03 1.54 2.08
C THR A 257 3.87 0.87 1.37
N ALA A 258 3.12 1.62 0.58
CA ALA A 258 2.14 1.09 -0.36
C ALA A 258 2.70 1.24 -1.78
N ASP A 259 2.85 0.13 -2.49
CA ASP A 259 3.29 0.09 -3.88
C ASP A 259 2.11 -0.34 -4.76
N LEU A 260 1.80 0.46 -5.79
CA LEU A 260 0.89 0.12 -6.88
C LEU A 260 1.71 -0.10 -8.14
N PHE A 261 1.87 -1.35 -8.53
CA PHE A 261 2.58 -1.80 -9.73
C PHE A 261 1.64 -1.79 -10.93
N PHE A 262 2.16 -1.40 -12.09
CA PHE A 262 1.43 -1.41 -13.36
C PHE A 262 2.37 -1.61 -14.54
N CYS A 263 1.87 -2.14 -15.64
CA CYS A 263 2.71 -2.47 -16.80
C CYS A 263 3.09 -1.21 -17.58
N THR A 264 4.35 -1.12 -18.01
CA THR A 264 4.80 -0.13 -18.99
C THR A 264 4.33 -0.53 -20.40
N SER A 265 4.10 0.46 -21.25
CA SER A 265 3.63 0.29 -22.63
C SER A 265 4.72 0.58 -23.66
#